data_AF-A0A354AY54-F1
#
_entry.id   AF-A0A354AY54-F1
#
_cell.length_a   1.000
_cell.length_b   1.000
_cell.length_c   1.000
_cell.angle_alpha   90.00
_cell.angle_beta   90.00
_cell.angle_gamma   90.00
#
_symmetry.space_group_name_H-M   'P 1'
#
loop_
_entity.id
_entity.type
_entity.pdbx_description
1 polymer ?
#
loop_
_entity_poly.entity_id
_entity_poly.type
_entity_poly.pdbx_seq_one_letter_code
_entity_poly.pdbx_strand_id
1 'polypeptide(L)'
;VMAGELVQFEDGTEGIALNLEDDNVGVVLMGEGRGIQEGSTVKATGKIAAVPVGDSLLGRVVNSLGQAIDGKGDIETSETRLIES
;
A
#
# COMPACT_ATOMS: atom_id res chain seq x y z
N VAL A 1 -4.74 13.89 3.51
CA VAL A 1 -4.84 12.59 2.82
C VAL A 1 -5.67 12.79 1.55
N MET A 2 -5.41 12.03 0.49
CA MET A 2 -6.09 12.07 -0.81
C MET A 2 -6.86 10.77 -1.04
N ALA A 3 -7.85 10.81 -1.93
CA ALA A 3 -8.59 9.62 -2.33
C ALA A 3 -7.65 8.69 -3.11
N GLY A 4 -7.63 7.40 -2.75
CA GLY A 4 -6.70 6.41 -3.31
C GLY A 4 -5.27 6.53 -2.77
N GLU A 5 -5.01 7.35 -1.74
CA GLU A 5 -3.69 7.45 -1.12
C GLU A 5 -3.34 6.23 -0.28
N LEU A 6 -2.09 5.79 -0.35
CA LEU A 6 -1.54 4.81 0.58
C LEU A 6 -1.30 5.44 1.95
N VAL A 7 -1.67 4.70 2.99
CA VAL A 7 -1.42 5.05 4.39
C VAL A 7 -0.71 3.88 5.08
N GLN A 8 0.10 4.19 6.09
CA GLN A 8 0.83 3.19 6.86
C GLN A 8 0.47 3.28 8.34
N PHE A 9 0.06 2.15 8.90
CA PHE A 9 -0.26 2.00 10.32
C PHE A 9 1.01 1.75 11.14
N GLU A 10 0.93 2.00 12.45
CA GLU A 10 2.04 1.80 13.41
C GLU A 10 2.62 0.38 13.38
N ASP A 11 1.79 -0.64 13.14
CA ASP A 11 2.23 -2.04 13.06
C ASP A 11 2.89 -2.41 11.73
N GLY A 12 2.98 -1.44 10.80
CA GLY A 12 3.53 -1.61 9.46
C GLY A 12 2.51 -2.02 8.41
N THR A 13 1.26 -2.33 8.79
CA THR A 13 0.19 -2.62 7.82
C THR A 13 -0.03 -1.42 6.90
N GLU A 14 -0.14 -1.67 5.60
CA GLU A 14 -0.48 -0.66 4.61
C GLU A 14 -2.00 -0.66 4.37
N GLY A 15 -2.55 0.50 4.01
CA GLY A 15 -3.95 0.65 3.66
C GLY A 15 -4.15 1.67 2.56
N ILE A 16 -5.35 1.67 1.94
CA ILE A 16 -5.75 2.63 0.90
C ILE A 16 -6.93 3.43 1.42
N ALA A 17 -6.81 4.77 1.41
CA ALA A 17 -7.91 5.66 1.77
C ALA A 17 -8.95 5.71 0.64
N LEU A 18 -10.18 5.26 0.92
CA LEU A 18 -11.26 5.22 -0.08
C LEU A 18 -12.31 6.30 0.16
N ASN A 19 -12.83 6.37 1.38
CA ASN A 19 -13.88 7.32 1.73
C ASN A 19 -13.25 8.48 2.50
N LEU A 20 -13.43 9.69 2.01
CA LEU A 20 -13.02 10.91 2.69
C LEU A 20 -14.29 11.63 3.16
N GLU A 21 -14.60 11.50 4.43
CA GLU A 21 -15.71 12.20 5.09
C GLU A 21 -15.18 13.44 5.82
N ASP A 22 -16.08 14.32 6.28
CA ASP A 22 -15.67 15.56 6.96
C ASP A 22 -14.92 15.29 8.27
N ASP A 23 -15.32 14.26 9.01
CA ASP A 23 -14.80 13.95 10.34
C ASP A 23 -13.91 12.69 10.39
N ASN A 24 -13.93 11.85 9.35
CA ASN A 24 -13.21 10.59 9.34
C ASN A 24 -12.78 10.17 7.92
N VAL A 25 -11.91 9.16 7.87
CA VAL A 25 -11.40 8.59 6.63
C VAL A 25 -11.55 7.07 6.69
N GLY A 26 -12.30 6.53 5.73
CA GLY A 26 -12.45 5.09 5.54
C GLY A 26 -11.24 4.51 4.79
N VAL A 27 -10.48 3.65 5.46
CA VAL A 27 -9.29 2.98 4.92
C VAL A 27 -9.54 1.49 4.80
N VAL A 28 -9.24 0.90 3.63
CA VAL A 28 -9.21 -0.55 3.45
C VAL A 28 -7.79 -1.06 3.70
N LEU A 29 -7.66 -2.07 4.56
CA LEU A 29 -6.38 -2.65 4.95
C LEU A 29 -5.86 -3.60 3.88
N MET A 30 -4.59 -3.45 3.52
CA MET A 30 -3.85 -4.34 2.61
C MET A 30 -3.08 -5.39 3.42
N GLY A 31 -3.77 -6.08 4.33
CA GLY A 31 -3.19 -7.05 5.27
C GLY A 31 -4.18 -7.52 6.33
N GLU A 32 -3.70 -8.27 7.32
CA GLU A 32 -4.56 -8.82 8.38
C GLU A 32 -4.98 -7.77 9.43
N GLY A 33 -4.18 -6.73 9.65
CA GLY A 33 -4.49 -5.64 10.59
C GLY A 33 -4.59 -6.04 12.07
N ARG A 34 -4.09 -7.22 12.46
CA ARG A 34 -4.22 -7.74 13.84
C ARG A 34 -3.48 -6.93 14.90
N GLY A 35 -2.50 -6.11 14.50
CA GLY A 35 -1.73 -5.26 15.40
C GLY A 35 -2.31 -3.84 15.56
N ILE A 36 -3.31 -3.48 14.75
CA ILE A 36 -3.92 -2.14 14.76
C ILE A 36 -4.83 -2.01 15.98
N GLN A 37 -4.64 -0.93 16.74
CA GLN A 37 -5.43 -0.62 17.92
C GLN A 37 -6.06 0.77 17.81
N GLU A 38 -7.15 0.98 18.53
CA GLU A 38 -7.75 2.30 18.65
C GLU A 38 -6.75 3.30 19.25
N GLY A 39 -6.65 4.48 18.64
CA GLY A 39 -5.70 5.52 19.05
C GLY A 39 -4.28 5.33 18.51
N SER A 40 -3.96 4.22 17.83
CA SER A 40 -2.69 4.06 17.12
C SER A 40 -2.56 5.10 16.00
N THR A 41 -1.33 5.58 15.81
CA THR A 41 -1.01 6.52 14.74
C THR A 41 -1.11 5.84 13.38
N VAL A 42 -1.66 6.58 12.42
CA VAL A 42 -1.59 6.26 11.00
C VAL A 42 -0.90 7.41 10.27
N LYS A 43 -0.01 7.09 9.33
CA LYS A 43 0.75 8.07 8.56
C LYS A 43 0.32 8.05 7.10
N ALA A 44 -0.05 9.22 6.60
CA ALA A 44 -0.27 9.46 5.19
C ALA A 44 1.07 9.43 4.44
N THR A 45 1.16 8.68 3.34
CA THR A 45 2.41 8.53 2.59
C THR A 45 2.63 9.64 1.55
N GLY A 46 1.57 10.38 1.22
CA GLY A 46 1.52 11.36 0.13
C GLY A 46 1.47 10.75 -1.26
N LYS A 47 1.39 9.41 -1.38
CA LYS A 47 1.46 8.69 -2.65
C LYS A 47 0.10 8.05 -2.95
N ILE A 48 -0.45 8.36 -4.11
CA ILE A 48 -1.59 7.61 -4.67
C ILE A 48 -1.13 6.19 -4.93
N ALA A 49 -2.01 5.22 -4.68
CA ALA A 49 -1.74 3.80 -4.81
C ALA A 49 -1.16 3.49 -6.20
N ALA A 50 0.10 3.04 -6.18
CA ALA A 50 0.89 2.73 -7.35
C ALA A 50 1.68 1.45 -7.08
N VAL A 51 1.90 0.67 -8.12
CA VAL A 51 2.67 -0.57 -8.06
C VAL A 51 3.92 -0.47 -8.92
N PRO A 52 5.01 -1.16 -8.54
CA PRO A 52 6.17 -1.34 -9.41
C PRO A 52 5.76 -2.03 -10.71
N VAL A 53 6.35 -1.60 -11.83
CA VAL A 53 6.17 -2.22 -13.15
C VAL A 53 7.51 -2.46 -13.83
N GLY A 54 7.53 -3.29 -14.87
CA GLY A 54 8.71 -3.55 -15.70
C GLY A 54 9.14 -5.02 -15.72
N ASP A 55 10.18 -5.30 -16.51
CA ASP A 55 10.62 -6.67 -16.81
C ASP A 55 11.15 -7.41 -15.57
N SER A 56 11.60 -6.69 -14.54
CA SER A 56 12.10 -7.29 -13.29
C SER A 56 11.04 -8.03 -12.48
N LEU A 57 9.75 -7.85 -12.79
CA LEU A 57 8.65 -8.64 -12.22
C LEU A 57 8.49 -10.01 -12.87
N LEU A 58 9.03 -10.23 -14.08
CA LEU A 58 8.83 -11.50 -14.80
C LEU A 58 9.47 -12.67 -14.04
N GLY A 59 8.67 -13.69 -13.74
CA GLY A 59 9.11 -14.88 -13.00
C GLY A 59 9.20 -14.69 -11.48
N ARG A 60 8.73 -13.57 -10.95
CA ARG A 60 8.58 -13.31 -9.51
C ARG A 60 7.18 -13.66 -9.03
N VAL A 61 7.05 -13.97 -7.74
CA VAL A 61 5.74 -14.01 -7.06
C VAL A 61 5.62 -12.77 -6.19
N VAL A 62 4.58 -11.98 -6.42
CA VAL A 62 4.35 -10.71 -5.73
C VAL A 62 2.98 -10.67 -5.06
N ASN A 63 2.83 -9.82 -4.05
CA ASN A 63 1.53 -9.48 -3.48
C ASN A 63 0.78 -8.43 -4.32
N SER A 64 -0.41 -8.02 -3.86
CA SER A 64 -1.26 -7.03 -4.54
C SER A 64 -0.65 -5.63 -4.65
N LEU A 65 0.35 -5.30 -3.83
CA LEU A 65 1.09 -4.04 -3.87
C LEU A 65 2.39 -4.14 -4.68
N GLY A 66 2.65 -5.29 -5.31
CA GLY A 66 3.84 -5.53 -6.12
C GLY A 66 5.12 -5.82 -5.32
N GLN A 67 5.00 -6.08 -4.00
CA GLN A 67 6.13 -6.49 -3.16
C GLN A 67 6.40 -7.99 -3.36
N ALA A 68 7.68 -8.37 -3.43
CA ALA A 68 8.08 -9.75 -3.61
C ALA A 68 7.76 -10.62 -2.38
N ILE A 69 7.16 -11.79 -2.61
CA ILE A 69 6.84 -12.78 -1.57
C ILE A 69 7.45 -14.16 -1.86
N ASP A 70 8.31 -14.26 -2.86
CA ASP A 70 8.98 -15.51 -3.27
C ASP A 70 10.31 -15.78 -2.56
N GLY A 71 10.77 -14.89 -1.67
CA GLY A 71 12.03 -15.03 -0.95
C GLY A 71 13.29 -14.85 -1.80
N LYS A 72 13.18 -14.34 -3.03
CA LYS A 72 14.32 -14.12 -3.95
C LYS A 72 14.97 -12.73 -3.82
N GLY A 73 14.69 -12.01 -2.74
CA GLY A 73 15.11 -10.62 -2.54
C GLY A 73 14.15 -9.59 -3.14
N ASP A 74 14.56 -8.33 -3.20
CA ASP A 74 13.71 -7.24 -3.68
C ASP A 74 13.52 -7.27 -5.21
N ILE A 75 12.57 -6.49 -5.71
CA ILE A 75 12.38 -6.26 -7.15
C ILE A 75 13.01 -4.92 -7.50
N GLU A 76 14.10 -4.98 -8.24
CA GLU A 76 14.76 -3.79 -8.78
C GLU A 76 13.95 -3.25 -9.96
N THR A 77 13.11 -2.25 -9.71
CA THR A 77 12.46 -1.45 -10.77
C THR A 77 12.59 0.04 -10.48
N SER A 78 12.76 0.82 -11.54
CA SER A 78 12.76 2.28 -11.50
C SER A 78 11.40 2.90 -11.80
N GLU A 79 10.43 2.10 -12.27
CA GLU A 79 9.15 2.59 -12.77
C GLU A 79 7.99 2.11 -11.90
N THR A 80 7.03 3.02 -11.68
CA THR A 80 5.77 2.73 -11.02
C THR A 80 4.60 3.22 -11.86
N ARG A 81 3.46 2.56 -11.71
CA ARG A 81 2.20 2.94 -12.37
C ARG A 81 1.10 3.03 -11.34
N LEU A 82 0.22 4.02 -11.50
CA LEU A 82 -1.00 4.13 -10.72
C LEU A 82 -1.87 2.90 -10.96
N ILE A 83 -2.45 2.36 -9.88
CA ILE A 83 -3.36 1.19 -9.96
C ILE A 83 -4.63 1.58 -10.71
N GLU A 84 -5.18 2.75 -10.39
CA GLU A 84 -6.32 3.33 -11.07
C GLU A 84 -5.81 4.43 -12.01
N SER A 85 -5.92 4.18 -13.32
CA SER A 85 -5.53 5.08 -14.41
C SER A 85 -6.74 5.55 -15.20
#